data_AF-A0A843J0H4-F1
#
_entry.id   AF-A0A843J0H4-F1
#
_cell.length_a   1.000
_cell.length_b   1.000
_cell.length_c   1.000
_cell.angle_alpha   90.00
_cell.angle_beta   90.00
_cell.angle_gamma   90.00
#
_symmetry.space_group_name_H-M   'P 1'
#
loop_
_entity.id
_entity.type
_entity.pdbx_description
1 polymer ?
#
loop_
_entity_poly.entity_id
_entity_poly.type
_entity_poly.pdbx_seq_one_letter_code
_entity_poly.pdbx_strand_id
1 'polypeptide(L)'
;KPLHDLREIRGTFYELAYGQNYGNTNTDDYIHAILTDDYDVPNALGLLRNRYPNLMKLSYDNARTREQRDITDAVDVENKTPLELFEEFYEKQNNAPMSKEQRDFVIKCIESVWEDNS
;
A
#
# COMPACT_ATOMS: atom_id res chain seq x y z
N LYS A 1 14.30 10.65 -11.26
CA LYS A 1 12.83 10.49 -11.30
C LYS A 1 12.55 9.11 -10.75
N PRO A 2 11.77 8.93 -9.67
CA PRO A 2 11.41 7.58 -9.24
C PRO A 2 10.73 6.85 -10.41
N LEU A 3 11.02 5.56 -10.55
CA LEU A 3 10.47 4.77 -11.67
C LEU A 3 8.96 4.51 -11.51
N HIS A 4 8.46 4.65 -10.29
CA HIS A 4 7.12 4.30 -9.84
C HIS A 4 6.54 5.42 -8.97
N ASP A 5 5.26 5.73 -9.13
CA ASP A 5 4.56 6.72 -8.31
C ASP A 5 3.98 6.08 -7.04
N LEU A 6 3.73 6.90 -6.01
CA LEU A 6 3.02 6.51 -4.79
C LEU A 6 1.55 6.87 -4.91
N ARG A 7 0.66 5.92 -4.63
CA ARG A 7 -0.79 6.16 -4.76
C ARG A 7 -1.62 5.27 -3.87
N GLU A 8 -2.79 5.80 -3.52
CA GLU A 8 -3.84 5.07 -2.83
C GLU A 8 -4.86 4.51 -3.84
N ILE A 9 -5.36 3.31 -3.57
CA ILE A 9 -6.54 2.75 -4.25
C ILE A 9 -7.54 2.29 -3.20
N ARG A 10 -8.82 2.57 -3.44
CA ARG A 10 -9.91 2.21 -2.52
C ARG A 10 -11.03 1.50 -3.27
N GLY A 11 -11.61 0.48 -2.64
CA GLY A 11 -12.72 -0.30 -3.18
C GLY A 11 -12.80 -1.68 -2.54
N THR A 12 -13.75 -2.50 -2.99
CA THR A 12 -13.83 -3.91 -2.59
C THR A 12 -12.67 -4.71 -3.18
N PHE A 13 -12.35 -5.85 -2.58
CA PHE A 13 -11.30 -6.74 -3.06
C PHE A 13 -11.57 -7.16 -4.50
N TYR A 14 -12.83 -7.41 -4.84
CA TYR A 14 -13.21 -7.77 -6.19
C TYR A 14 -12.90 -6.64 -7.19
N GLU A 15 -13.20 -5.39 -6.86
CA GLU A 15 -12.92 -4.24 -7.70
C GLU A 15 -11.41 -4.01 -7.85
N LEU A 16 -10.63 -4.15 -6.78
CA LEU A 16 -9.19 -3.93 -6.83
C LEU A 16 -8.45 -5.07 -7.57
N ALA A 17 -8.86 -6.32 -7.37
CA ALA A 17 -8.22 -7.49 -7.97
C ALA A 17 -8.64 -7.70 -9.44
N TYR A 18 -9.93 -7.52 -9.75
CA TYR A 18 -10.52 -7.90 -11.04
C TYR A 18 -11.15 -6.74 -11.81
N GLY A 19 -11.37 -5.59 -11.18
CA GLY A 19 -11.96 -4.44 -11.83
C GLY A 19 -11.09 -3.86 -12.96
N GLN A 20 -11.76 -3.30 -13.96
CA GLN A 20 -11.11 -2.61 -15.09
C GLN A 20 -10.68 -1.18 -14.73
N ASN A 21 -11.18 -0.63 -13.62
CA ASN A 21 -10.94 0.74 -13.17
C ASN A 21 -9.44 1.06 -12.98
N TYR A 22 -8.64 0.04 -12.66
CA TYR A 22 -7.20 0.12 -12.46
C TYR A 22 -6.39 -0.59 -13.56
N GLY A 23 -7.05 -1.09 -14.63
CA GLY A 23 -6.40 -1.81 -15.73
C GLY A 23 -5.55 -0.93 -16.65
N ASN A 24 -5.79 0.38 -16.66
CA ASN A 24 -5.01 1.36 -17.44
C ASN A 24 -4.00 2.14 -16.59
N THR A 25 -3.84 1.77 -15.32
CA THR A 25 -2.88 2.43 -14.43
C THR A 25 -1.63 1.59 -14.26
N ASN A 26 -0.49 2.24 -14.02
CA ASN A 26 0.78 1.57 -13.86
C ASN A 26 0.74 0.62 -12.64
N THR A 27 0.69 -0.68 -12.89
CA THR A 27 0.61 -1.71 -11.84
C THR A 27 1.89 -1.84 -11.04
N ASP A 28 2.98 -1.27 -11.55
CA ASP A 28 4.26 -1.23 -10.88
C ASP A 28 4.36 -0.04 -9.89
N ASP A 29 3.34 0.82 -9.80
CA ASP A 29 3.28 1.87 -8.79
C ASP A 29 3.31 1.28 -7.37
N TYR A 30 3.79 2.07 -6.43
CA TYR A 30 3.75 1.73 -5.02
C TYR A 30 2.34 1.99 -4.48
N ILE A 31 1.63 0.91 -4.11
CA ILE A 31 0.21 0.97 -3.80
C ILE A 31 -0.05 0.87 -2.29
N HIS A 32 -0.86 1.79 -1.76
CA HIS A 32 -1.64 1.56 -0.53
C HIS A 32 -3.07 1.20 -0.93
N ALA A 33 -3.50 -0.03 -0.63
CA ALA A 33 -4.86 -0.48 -0.90
C ALA A 33 -5.73 -0.36 0.35
N ILE A 34 -6.90 0.25 0.21
CA ILE A 34 -7.94 0.33 1.22
C ILE A 34 -9.13 -0.52 0.77
N LEU A 35 -9.37 -1.61 1.47
CA LEU A 35 -10.51 -2.48 1.23
C LEU A 35 -11.75 -1.99 1.97
N THR A 36 -12.86 -1.93 1.24
CA THR A 36 -14.17 -1.55 1.76
C THR A 36 -15.10 -2.75 1.94
N ASP A 37 -14.60 -3.98 1.76
CA ASP A 37 -15.38 -5.20 1.95
C ASP A 37 -15.83 -5.33 3.40
N ASP A 38 -17.13 -5.51 3.66
CA ASP A 38 -17.72 -5.64 5.02
C ASP A 38 -17.10 -6.75 5.89
N TYR A 39 -16.44 -7.72 5.24
CA TYR A 39 -15.80 -8.87 5.87
C TYR A 39 -14.36 -9.00 5.42
N ASP A 40 -13.53 -9.63 6.26
CA ASP A 40 -12.17 -9.99 5.92
C ASP A 40 -12.11 -10.88 4.68
N VAL A 41 -11.20 -10.54 3.76
CA VAL A 41 -10.88 -11.37 2.60
C VAL A 41 -9.63 -12.19 2.91
N PRO A 42 -9.73 -13.53 2.98
CA PRO A 42 -8.59 -14.39 3.25
C PRO A 42 -7.48 -14.20 2.23
N ASN A 43 -6.24 -14.07 2.70
CA ASN A 43 -5.06 -13.88 1.85
C ASN A 43 -5.17 -12.68 0.87
N ALA A 44 -5.94 -11.64 1.22
CA ALA A 44 -6.12 -10.47 0.37
C ALA A 44 -4.79 -9.84 -0.07
N LEU A 45 -3.81 -9.73 0.84
CA LEU A 45 -2.49 -9.18 0.54
C LEU A 45 -1.77 -10.00 -0.54
N GLY A 46 -1.73 -11.33 -0.40
CA GLY A 46 -1.09 -12.21 -1.36
C GLY A 46 -1.80 -12.21 -2.72
N LEU A 47 -3.13 -12.19 -2.71
CA LEU A 47 -3.93 -12.14 -3.94
C LEU A 47 -3.78 -10.81 -4.68
N LEU A 48 -3.77 -9.69 -3.97
CA LEU A 48 -3.57 -8.37 -4.57
C LEU A 48 -2.14 -8.20 -5.10
N ARG A 49 -1.14 -8.83 -4.48
CA ARG A 49 0.25 -8.84 -4.98
C ARG A 49 0.40 -9.47 -6.36
N ASN A 50 -0.50 -10.34 -6.79
CA ASN A 50 -0.50 -10.86 -8.16
C ASN A 50 -0.78 -9.78 -9.22
N ARG A 51 -1.48 -8.71 -8.82
CA ARG A 51 -1.83 -7.59 -9.70
C ARG A 51 -1.02 -6.33 -9.43
N TYR A 52 -0.66 -6.09 -8.17
CA TYR A 52 0.14 -4.96 -7.72
C TYR A 52 1.39 -5.51 -7.02
N PRO A 53 2.45 -5.84 -7.78
CA PRO A 53 3.67 -6.44 -7.22
C PRO A 53 4.29 -5.58 -6.10
N ASN A 54 4.11 -4.26 -6.20
CA ASN A 54 4.63 -3.26 -5.27
C ASN A 54 3.57 -2.78 -4.25
N LEU A 55 2.65 -3.66 -3.85
CA LEU A 55 1.68 -3.39 -2.79
C LEU A 55 2.39 -3.21 -1.44
N MET A 56 2.41 -1.96 -0.96
CA MET A 56 3.09 -1.56 0.27
C MET A 56 2.24 -1.83 1.51
N LYS A 57 0.95 -1.49 1.46
CA LYS A 57 0.05 -1.58 2.61
C LYS A 57 -1.33 -2.01 2.18
N LEU A 58 -1.97 -2.84 3.00
CA LEU A 58 -3.36 -3.20 2.89
C LEU A 58 -4.08 -2.74 4.16
N SER A 59 -5.10 -1.92 4.02
CA SER A 59 -5.93 -1.43 5.11
C SER A 59 -7.40 -1.72 4.84
N TYR A 60 -8.22 -1.65 5.88
CA TYR A 60 -9.66 -1.88 5.83
C TYR A 60 -10.35 -0.65 6.37
N ASP A 61 -11.32 -0.14 5.63
CA ASP A 61 -12.06 1.10 5.95
C ASP A 61 -13.26 0.87 6.88
N ASN A 62 -13.39 -0.34 7.38
CA ASN A 62 -14.49 -0.75 8.22
C ASN A 62 -14.01 -1.00 9.65
N ALA A 63 -14.58 -0.21 10.56
CA ALA A 63 -14.30 -0.25 11.99
C ALA A 63 -14.47 -1.64 12.62
N ARG A 64 -15.34 -2.49 12.05
CA ARG A 64 -15.61 -3.84 12.54
C ARG A 64 -14.47 -4.84 12.28
N THR A 65 -13.74 -4.64 11.19
CA THR A 65 -12.68 -5.53 10.71
C THR A 65 -11.31 -5.11 11.24
N ARG A 66 -11.18 -3.82 11.58
CA ARG A 66 -10.01 -3.23 12.25
C ARG A 66 -9.73 -3.87 13.61
N GLU A 67 -10.75 -4.27 14.36
CA GLU A 67 -10.59 -4.97 15.66
C GLU A 67 -10.23 -6.46 15.52
N GLN A 68 -10.48 -7.09 14.37
CA GLN A 68 -10.30 -8.55 14.21
C GLN A 68 -8.87 -8.96 13.84
N ARG A 69 -8.00 -7.99 13.51
CA ARG A 69 -6.68 -8.22 12.91
C ARG A 69 -5.47 -7.96 13.77
N ASP A 70 -5.62 -7.55 15.02
CA ASP A 70 -4.49 -7.43 15.94
C ASP A 70 -3.74 -8.77 16.16
N ILE A 71 -4.21 -9.91 15.62
CA ILE A 71 -3.72 -11.24 16.00
C ILE A 71 -3.20 -12.13 14.85
N THR A 72 -3.38 -11.83 13.55
CA THR A 72 -2.94 -12.77 12.50
C THR A 72 -2.13 -12.14 11.36
N ASP A 73 -0.81 -12.39 11.43
CA ASP A 73 0.19 -12.44 10.33
C ASP A 73 0.70 -11.14 9.67
N ALA A 74 0.65 -9.99 10.34
CA ALA A 74 1.23 -8.73 9.84
C ALA A 74 2.07 -7.93 10.86
N VAL A 75 2.66 -8.61 11.85
CA VAL A 75 3.22 -7.98 13.07
C VAL A 75 4.32 -6.92 12.83
N ASP A 76 4.95 -6.87 11.65
CA ASP A 76 6.04 -5.91 11.40
C ASP A 76 5.71 -4.76 10.43
N VAL A 77 4.55 -4.77 9.77
CA VAL A 77 4.18 -3.71 8.80
C VAL A 77 3.30 -2.65 9.45
N GLU A 78 2.51 -3.00 10.47
CA GLU A 78 1.59 -2.06 11.10
C GLU A 78 2.28 -1.05 12.04
N ASN A 79 3.45 -1.39 12.58
CA ASN A 79 4.22 -0.50 13.45
C ASN A 79 5.17 0.45 12.71
N LYS A 80 5.34 0.26 11.39
CA LYS A 80 6.23 1.09 10.57
C LYS A 80 5.45 2.23 9.94
N THR A 81 6.05 3.42 9.99
CA THR A 81 5.55 4.57 9.27
C THR A 81 5.56 4.30 7.76
N PRO A 82 4.67 4.93 6.97
CA PRO A 82 4.70 4.80 5.51
C PRO A 82 6.08 5.08 4.91
N LEU A 83 6.85 5.98 5.52
CA LEU A 83 8.22 6.29 5.14
C LEU A 83 9.17 5.12 5.37
N GLU A 84 9.14 4.50 6.55
CA GLU A 84 10.00 3.34 6.87
C GLU A 84 9.69 2.17 5.95
N LEU A 85 8.40 1.91 5.68
CA LEU A 85 8.02 0.90 4.69
C LEU A 85 8.60 1.25 3.32
N PHE A 86 8.46 2.50 2.88
CA PHE A 86 9.00 2.93 1.59
C PHE A 86 10.52 2.76 1.51
N GLU A 87 11.26 3.14 2.55
CA GLU A 87 12.72 2.98 2.60
C GLU A 87 13.13 1.51 2.44
N GLU A 88 12.46 0.59 3.13
CA GLU A 88 12.70 -0.86 3.02
C GLU A 88 12.39 -1.40 1.62
N PHE A 89 11.26 -0.98 1.03
CA PHE A 89 10.88 -1.39 -0.33
C PHE A 89 11.85 -0.82 -1.38
N TYR A 90 12.23 0.45 -1.25
CA TYR A 90 13.16 1.12 -2.15
C TYR A 90 14.52 0.43 -2.12
N GLU A 91 15.05 0.15 -0.92
CA GLU A 91 16.33 -0.53 -0.77
C GLU A 91 16.28 -1.93 -1.38
N LYS A 92 15.21 -2.68 -1.16
CA LYS A 92 15.03 -4.01 -1.74
C LYS A 92 14.96 -4.00 -3.27
N GLN A 93 14.32 -2.99 -3.87
CA GLN A 93 14.14 -2.92 -5.32
C GLN A 93 15.37 -2.35 -6.04
N ASN A 94 16.05 -1.37 -5.43
CA ASN A 94 17.20 -0.68 -6.02
C ASN A 94 18.55 -1.21 -5.52
N ASN A 95 18.53 -2.14 -4.55
CA ASN A 95 19.69 -2.69 -3.87
C ASN A 95 20.62 -1.61 -3.29
N ALA A 96 20.03 -0.48 -2.88
CA ALA A 96 20.72 0.69 -2.34
C ALA A 96 19.76 1.56 -1.51
N PRO A 97 20.24 2.19 -0.43
CA PRO A 97 19.42 3.09 0.37
C PRO A 97 19.09 4.38 -0.39
N MET A 98 18.04 5.07 0.04
CA MET A 98 17.65 6.37 -0.51
C MET A 98 18.65 7.47 -0.13
N SER A 99 18.88 8.42 -1.04
CA SER A 99 19.54 9.68 -0.70
C SER A 99 18.62 10.57 0.15
N LYS A 100 19.20 11.56 0.84
CA LYS A 100 18.43 12.52 1.63
C LYS A 100 17.40 13.27 0.78
N GLU A 101 17.78 13.70 -0.41
CA GLU A 101 16.90 14.42 -1.33
C GLU A 101 15.75 13.54 -1.83
N GLN A 102 16.02 12.24 -2.07
CA GLN A 102 14.98 11.27 -2.43
C GLN A 102 14.02 11.04 -1.28
N ARG A 103 14.54 10.93 -0.04
CA ARG A 103 13.75 10.78 1.17
C ARG A 103 12.82 11.98 1.38
N ASP A 104 13.36 13.20 1.31
CA ASP A 104 12.59 14.44 1.49
C ASP A 104 11.51 14.61 0.40
N PHE A 105 11.76 14.14 -0.83
CA PHE A 105 10.76 14.12 -1.89
C PHE A 105 9.63 13.13 -1.59
N VAL A 106 9.98 11.92 -1.17
CA VAL A 106 9.01 10.87 -0.84
C VAL A 106 8.16 11.24 0.36
N ILE A 107 8.74 11.88 1.39
CA ILE A 107 7.97 12.39 2.53
C ILE A 107 6.83 13.29 2.06
N LYS A 108 7.11 14.24 1.16
CA LYS A 108 6.07 15.14 0.62
C LYS A 108 5.01 14.40 -0.20
N CYS A 109 5.41 13.39 -0.96
CA CYS A 109 4.46 12.55 -1.70
C CYS A 109 3.58 11.75 -0.74
N ILE A 110 4.17 11.18 0.30
CA ILE A 110 3.45 10.44 1.35
C ILE A 110 2.47 11.38 2.05
N GLU A 111 2.93 12.54 2.51
CA GLU A 111 2.05 13.54 3.15
C GLU A 111 0.86 13.87 2.24
N SER A 112 1.08 14.12 0.95
CA SER A 112 -0.03 14.44 0.02
C SER A 112 -1.03 13.30 -0.22
N VAL A 113 -0.60 12.04 -0.11
CA VAL A 113 -1.47 10.88 -0.33
C VAL A 113 -2.20 10.50 0.96
N TRP A 114 -1.56 10.68 2.11
CA TRP A 114 -2.07 10.24 3.41
C TRP A 114 -2.73 11.36 4.24
N GLU A 115 -2.51 12.64 3.96
CA GLU A 115 -3.19 13.77 4.65
C GLU A 115 -4.69 13.85 4.35
N ASP A 116 -5.16 13.30 3.22
CA ASP A 116 -6.59 13.32 2.85
C ASP A 116 -7.47 12.31 3.62
N ASN A 117 -6.89 11.56 4.57
CA ASN A 117 -7.59 10.57 5.41
C ASN A 117 -7.60 10.91 6.93
N SER A 118 -7.30 12.16 7.31
CA SER A 118 -7.28 12.62 8.73
C SER A 118 -8.57 13.29 9.18
#